data_AF-A0A0D2H053-F1
#
_entry.id   AF-A0A0D2H053-F1
#
_cell.length_a   1.000
_cell.length_b   1.000
_cell.length_c   1.000
_cell.angle_alpha   90.00
_cell.angle_beta   90.00
_cell.angle_gamma   90.00
#
_symmetry.space_group_name_H-M   'P 1'
#
loop_
_entity.id
_entity.type
_entity.pdbx_description
1 polymer ?
#
loop_
_entity_poly.entity_id
_entity_poly.type
_entity_poly.pdbx_seq_one_letter_code
_entity_poly.pdbx_strand_id
1 'polypeptide(L)'
;MNLSQLDQYEISQWTAFVPQLPSATSLPPQFRQVEELIVDPPLHEAISSLRLRTKVDGLPLYYWYDFAVLSSTEKKRLLVILTFVAHGYIWGNGLGPPLDTLPKQIALPLSYLSKELGIAPLGTYASTVLWNSRRKDPARGWSLDNVSIDLTFTGTEDESWFYKVSVCVEVAGAQALWSLLSILLEIRQSKPDLGLIQRHFQKAQASFDEMLATLVETRKMNSEVFYWDIRPNFGGWHLILPQGVHYAGVDEASVYRSYVGISAAQSSLFRAFDIIFDISHSEPGATYLRKMHEYMPSPHARFLGDLKANFSGTLRAFITDHEELSDTYNQCLRNLAKFRAVHRGLVQKYAVQEASRPKKRAFGLAKSVTAGGGVQGAGGTPIELFLRSTWEKTEKAMVTKSRL
;
A
#
# COMPACT_ATOMS: atom_id res chain seq x y z
N MET A 1 3.11 -5.21 -24.32
CA MET A 1 2.02 -5.30 -23.33
C MET A 1 0.69 -5.14 -24.05
N ASN A 2 -0.20 -6.12 -23.90
CA ASN A 2 -1.60 -6.06 -24.33
C ASN A 2 -2.50 -6.04 -23.07
N LEU A 3 -3.62 -5.32 -23.09
CA LEU A 3 -4.60 -5.29 -21.99
C LEU A 3 -5.13 -6.69 -21.63
N SER A 4 -5.17 -7.63 -22.58
CA SER A 4 -5.55 -9.03 -22.31
C SER A 4 -4.54 -9.81 -21.47
N GLN A 5 -3.36 -9.23 -21.18
CA GLN A 5 -2.31 -9.87 -20.39
C GLN A 5 -2.25 -9.35 -18.94
N LEU A 6 -3.17 -8.45 -18.54
CA LEU A 6 -3.17 -7.88 -17.19
C LEU A 6 -3.31 -8.94 -16.08
N ASP A 7 -3.99 -10.04 -16.35
CA ASP A 7 -4.14 -11.16 -15.41
C ASP A 7 -2.78 -11.80 -15.03
N GLN A 8 -1.78 -11.78 -15.93
CA GLN A 8 -0.42 -12.27 -15.63
C GLN A 8 0.34 -11.40 -14.62
N TYR A 9 -0.14 -10.16 -14.45
CA TYR A 9 0.32 -9.23 -13.44
C TYR A 9 -0.60 -9.20 -12.22
N GLU A 10 -1.61 -10.07 -12.14
CA GLU A 10 -2.67 -10.05 -11.12
C GLU A 10 -3.48 -8.73 -11.09
N ILE A 11 -3.63 -8.08 -12.24
CA ILE A 11 -4.35 -6.79 -12.37
C ILE A 11 -5.71 -7.02 -13.02
N SER A 12 -6.77 -6.56 -12.35
CA SER A 12 -8.13 -6.59 -12.89
C SER A 12 -8.52 -5.26 -13.51
N GLN A 13 -9.29 -5.29 -14.60
CA GLN A 13 -9.94 -4.10 -15.15
C GLN A 13 -10.94 -3.45 -14.16
N TRP A 14 -11.47 -4.23 -13.21
CA TRP A 14 -12.53 -3.78 -12.29
C TRP A 14 -12.00 -3.36 -10.92
N THR A 15 -10.88 -3.94 -10.48
CA THR A 15 -10.35 -3.75 -9.12
C THR A 15 -8.87 -3.34 -9.10
N ALA A 16 -8.27 -3.09 -10.27
CA ALA A 16 -6.86 -2.78 -10.43
C ALA A 16 -5.98 -3.81 -9.71
N PHE A 17 -5.20 -3.38 -8.72
CA PHE A 17 -4.28 -4.19 -7.95
C PHE A 17 -4.93 -4.90 -6.75
N VAL A 18 -6.21 -4.65 -6.48
CA VAL A 18 -6.97 -5.40 -5.48
C VAL A 18 -7.41 -6.73 -6.10
N PRO A 19 -7.20 -7.88 -5.43
CA PRO A 19 -7.61 -9.17 -5.97
C PRO A 19 -9.09 -9.22 -6.35
N GLN A 20 -9.37 -9.64 -7.58
CA GLN A 20 -10.74 -9.82 -8.05
C GLN A 20 -11.39 -11.07 -7.44
N LEU A 21 -10.60 -12.14 -7.34
CA LEU A 21 -11.01 -13.38 -6.69
C LEU A 21 -11.00 -13.22 -5.17
N PRO A 22 -11.96 -13.82 -4.44
CA PRO A 22 -11.97 -13.78 -2.98
C PRO A 22 -10.69 -14.34 -2.36
N SER A 23 -10.15 -13.64 -1.37
CA SER A 23 -9.10 -14.17 -0.50
C SER A 23 -9.60 -15.35 0.31
N ALA A 24 -8.70 -16.26 0.67
CA ALA A 24 -9.02 -17.37 1.57
C ALA A 24 -9.47 -16.83 2.94
N THR A 25 -10.50 -17.45 3.51
CA THR A 25 -11.07 -17.06 4.81
C THR A 25 -10.57 -17.93 5.98
N SER A 26 -9.90 -19.04 5.67
CA SER A 26 -9.27 -19.94 6.62
C SER A 26 -8.08 -20.64 5.97
N LEU A 27 -7.10 -21.04 6.76
CA LEU A 27 -6.01 -21.92 6.37
C LEU A 27 -6.40 -23.41 6.57
N PRO A 28 -5.72 -24.34 5.89
CA PRO A 28 -5.92 -25.77 6.09
C PRO A 28 -5.71 -26.20 7.56
N PRO A 29 -6.31 -27.32 8.02
CA PRO A 29 -6.27 -27.75 9.42
C PRO A 29 -4.88 -27.86 10.04
N GLN A 30 -3.86 -28.18 9.23
CA GLN A 30 -2.46 -28.23 9.68
C GLN A 30 -1.93 -26.89 10.21
N PHE A 31 -2.53 -25.76 9.80
CA PHE A 31 -2.19 -24.41 10.25
C PHE A 31 -3.15 -23.87 11.32
N ARG A 32 -3.95 -24.74 11.98
CA ARG A 32 -4.92 -24.31 13.00
C ARG A 32 -4.30 -23.41 14.06
N GLN A 33 -3.11 -23.74 14.57
CA GLN A 33 -2.46 -22.94 15.61
C GLN A 33 -2.05 -21.54 15.12
N VAL A 34 -1.81 -21.37 13.82
CA VAL A 34 -1.56 -20.05 13.21
C VAL A 34 -2.84 -19.22 13.17
N GLU A 35 -3.98 -19.84 12.83
CA GLU A 35 -5.29 -19.17 12.91
C GLU A 35 -5.66 -18.82 14.36
N GLU A 36 -5.36 -19.70 15.32
CA GLU A 36 -5.60 -19.45 16.75
C GLU A 36 -4.85 -18.21 17.25
N LEU A 37 -3.73 -17.80 16.63
CA LEU A 37 -3.05 -16.54 16.97
C LEU A 37 -3.97 -15.33 16.90
N ILE A 38 -4.92 -15.32 15.96
CA ILE A 38 -5.77 -14.16 15.66
C ILE A 38 -7.20 -14.29 16.20
N VAL A 39 -7.60 -15.46 16.71
CA VAL A 39 -8.99 -15.76 17.14
C VAL A 39 -9.18 -15.71 18.65
N ASP A 40 -8.32 -16.35 19.44
CA ASP A 40 -8.55 -16.50 20.90
C ASP A 40 -7.30 -16.19 21.77
N PRO A 41 -7.23 -15.02 22.43
CA PRO A 41 -8.11 -13.88 22.19
C PRO A 41 -7.84 -13.27 20.79
N PRO A 42 -8.74 -12.41 20.28
CA PRO A 42 -8.52 -11.65 19.06
C PRO A 42 -7.14 -10.99 19.02
N LEU A 43 -6.54 -10.85 17.83
CA LEU A 43 -5.15 -10.39 17.70
C LEU A 43 -4.86 -9.09 18.49
N HIS A 44 -5.71 -8.09 18.39
CA HIS A 44 -5.53 -6.80 19.07
C HIS A 44 -5.54 -6.92 20.60
N GLU A 45 -6.36 -7.83 21.15
CA GLU A 45 -6.36 -8.17 22.57
C GLU A 45 -5.09 -8.95 22.94
N ALA A 46 -4.65 -9.90 22.10
CA ALA A 46 -3.41 -10.62 22.33
C ALA A 46 -2.18 -9.69 22.35
N ILE A 47 -2.14 -8.68 21.50
CA ILE A 47 -1.09 -7.66 21.48
C ILE A 47 -1.17 -6.78 22.74
N SER A 48 -2.35 -6.21 23.04
CA SER A 48 -2.54 -5.29 24.17
C SER A 48 -2.47 -5.94 25.56
N SER A 49 -2.58 -7.27 25.64
CA SER A 49 -2.35 -8.04 26.87
C SER A 49 -0.96 -8.70 26.94
N LEU A 50 -0.08 -8.43 25.98
CA LEU A 50 1.25 -9.05 25.82
C LEU A 50 1.25 -10.58 25.67
N ARG A 51 0.08 -11.22 25.55
CA ARG A 51 -0.05 -12.67 25.35
C ARG A 51 0.41 -13.14 23.98
N LEU A 52 0.46 -12.25 22.99
CA LEU A 52 0.87 -12.60 21.63
C LEU A 52 2.26 -13.25 21.59
N ARG A 53 3.23 -12.74 22.37
CA ARG A 53 4.59 -13.28 22.39
C ARG A 53 4.60 -14.74 22.86
N THR A 54 3.92 -15.04 23.96
CA THR A 54 3.75 -16.41 24.47
C THR A 54 3.04 -17.32 23.48
N LYS A 55 2.00 -16.84 22.78
CA LYS A 55 1.31 -17.62 21.74
C LYS A 55 2.24 -17.96 20.58
N VAL A 56 3.06 -17.00 20.14
CA VAL A 56 4.06 -17.20 19.08
C VAL A 56 5.13 -18.21 19.50
N ASP A 57 5.61 -18.13 20.74
CA ASP A 57 6.63 -19.06 21.25
C ASP A 57 6.12 -20.51 21.30
N GLY A 58 4.82 -20.69 21.58
CA GLY A 58 4.14 -21.99 21.59
C GLY A 58 3.78 -22.56 20.22
N LEU A 59 4.01 -21.85 19.12
CA LEU A 59 3.75 -22.38 17.78
C LEU A 59 4.75 -23.49 17.42
N PRO A 60 4.31 -24.52 16.67
CA PRO A 60 5.24 -25.47 16.07
C PRO A 60 6.06 -24.78 14.97
N LEU A 61 7.17 -25.41 14.60
CA LEU A 61 7.92 -24.99 13.43
C LEU A 61 7.28 -25.54 12.16
N TYR A 62 7.02 -24.63 11.23
CA TYR A 62 6.61 -24.94 9.87
C TYR A 62 7.78 -24.69 8.92
N TYR A 63 7.90 -25.52 7.89
CA TYR A 63 8.97 -25.48 6.91
C TYR A 63 8.44 -25.30 5.49
N TRP A 64 9.36 -25.10 4.54
CA TRP A 64 9.03 -24.74 3.16
C TRP A 64 8.02 -25.69 2.50
N TYR A 65 8.06 -26.98 2.80
CA TYR A 65 7.17 -27.99 2.22
C TYR A 65 5.72 -27.87 2.73
N ASP A 66 5.51 -27.34 3.94
CA ASP A 66 4.16 -27.12 4.49
C ASP A 66 3.43 -26.01 3.73
N PHE A 67 4.17 -25.00 3.28
CA PHE A 67 3.62 -23.85 2.55
C PHE A 67 3.52 -24.11 1.05
N ALA A 68 4.40 -24.94 0.48
CA ALA A 68 4.47 -25.19 -0.96
C ALA A 68 3.13 -25.71 -1.52
N VAL A 69 2.39 -26.50 -0.73
CA VAL A 69 1.11 -27.10 -1.09
C VAL A 69 -0.09 -26.15 -0.98
N LEU A 70 0.07 -24.98 -0.37
CA LEU A 70 -1.00 -23.99 -0.25
C LEU A 70 -1.33 -23.36 -1.61
N SER A 71 -2.62 -23.11 -1.83
CA SER A 71 -3.09 -22.29 -2.95
C SER A 71 -2.57 -20.84 -2.85
N SER A 72 -2.60 -20.09 -3.97
CA SER A 72 -2.19 -18.68 -3.98
C SER A 72 -2.96 -17.83 -2.96
N THR A 73 -4.27 -18.08 -2.81
CA THR A 73 -5.13 -17.37 -1.85
C THR A 73 -4.81 -17.73 -0.39
N GLU A 74 -4.46 -18.98 -0.10
CA GLU A 74 -4.04 -19.41 1.24
C GLU A 74 -2.65 -18.88 1.59
N LYS A 75 -1.71 -18.84 0.63
CA LYS A 75 -0.39 -18.22 0.81
C LYS A 75 -0.51 -16.73 1.16
N LYS A 76 -1.37 -15.99 0.44
CA LYS A 76 -1.66 -14.58 0.74
C LYS A 76 -2.28 -14.42 2.13
N ARG A 77 -3.26 -15.26 2.50
CA ARG A 77 -3.85 -15.25 3.85
C ARG A 77 -2.81 -15.49 4.95
N LEU A 78 -2.00 -16.55 4.80
CA LEU A 78 -0.96 -16.89 5.77
C LEU A 78 0.03 -15.74 5.91
N LEU A 79 0.45 -15.13 4.80
CA LEU A 79 1.31 -13.94 4.83
C LEU A 79 0.63 -12.78 5.58
N VAL A 80 -0.65 -12.47 5.31
CA VAL A 80 -1.40 -11.43 6.02
C VAL A 80 -1.32 -11.66 7.53
N ILE A 81 -1.67 -12.85 8.02
CA ILE A 81 -1.60 -13.21 9.45
C ILE A 81 -0.17 -12.97 9.99
N LEU A 82 0.84 -13.51 9.32
CA LEU A 82 2.24 -13.42 9.76
C LEU A 82 2.73 -11.97 9.80
N THR A 83 2.33 -11.11 8.87
CA THR A 83 2.75 -9.70 8.88
C THR A 83 2.17 -8.92 10.06
N PHE A 84 0.88 -9.13 10.38
CA PHE A 84 0.25 -8.52 11.54
C PHE A 84 0.86 -9.05 12.85
N VAL A 85 1.07 -10.37 12.94
CA VAL A 85 1.70 -11.01 14.10
C VAL A 85 3.14 -10.53 14.28
N ALA A 86 3.94 -10.44 13.22
CA ALA A 86 5.33 -9.97 13.29
C ALA A 86 5.43 -8.54 13.84
N HIS A 87 4.60 -7.63 13.33
CA HIS A 87 4.54 -6.25 13.83
C HIS A 87 4.07 -6.20 15.29
N GLY A 88 3.01 -6.93 15.65
CA GLY A 88 2.53 -7.02 17.03
C GLY A 88 3.57 -7.60 18.00
N TYR A 89 4.30 -8.62 17.57
CA TYR A 89 5.35 -9.30 18.36
C TYR A 89 6.54 -8.36 18.63
N ILE A 90 7.05 -7.71 17.57
CA ILE A 90 8.18 -6.78 17.64
C ILE A 90 7.81 -5.56 18.47
N TRP A 91 6.70 -4.88 18.14
CA TRP A 91 6.35 -3.61 18.78
C TRP A 91 5.69 -3.74 20.15
N GLY A 92 4.99 -4.85 20.42
CA GLY A 92 4.35 -5.13 21.72
C GLY A 92 3.37 -4.05 22.21
N ASN A 93 2.74 -3.30 21.29
CA ASN A 93 1.89 -2.13 21.57
C ASN A 93 2.54 -1.08 22.51
N GLY A 94 3.87 -1.00 22.53
CA GLY A 94 4.61 -0.12 23.42
C GLY A 94 4.43 -0.39 24.92
N LEU A 95 3.93 -1.58 25.31
CA LEU A 95 3.78 -2.01 26.71
C LEU A 95 5.10 -2.48 27.31
N GLY A 96 6.07 -2.79 26.45
CA GLY A 96 7.45 -3.11 26.80
C GLY A 96 8.42 -2.64 25.73
N PRO A 97 9.73 -2.91 25.88
CA PRO A 97 10.70 -2.61 24.83
C PRO A 97 10.35 -3.39 23.55
N PRO A 98 10.61 -2.79 22.37
CA PRO A 98 10.48 -3.54 21.14
C PRO A 98 11.55 -4.64 21.09
N LEU A 99 11.24 -5.74 20.43
CA LEU A 99 12.19 -6.83 20.20
C LEU A 99 12.95 -6.58 18.89
N ASP A 100 14.16 -7.13 18.79
CA ASP A 100 15.02 -7.05 17.62
C ASP A 100 15.14 -8.39 16.89
N THR A 101 14.40 -9.41 17.31
CA THR A 101 14.47 -10.76 16.74
C THR A 101 13.06 -11.31 16.53
N LEU A 102 12.77 -11.73 15.29
CA LEU A 102 11.62 -12.59 15.01
C LEU A 102 12.00 -14.06 15.27
N PRO A 103 11.20 -14.81 16.05
CA PRO A 103 11.47 -16.20 16.35
C PRO A 103 11.24 -17.07 15.11
N LYS A 104 11.83 -18.27 15.09
CA LYS A 104 11.79 -19.21 13.93
C LYS A 104 10.37 -19.50 13.46
N GLN A 105 9.43 -19.59 14.41
CA GLN A 105 8.00 -19.81 14.21
C GLN A 105 7.35 -18.80 13.25
N ILE A 106 7.86 -17.57 13.21
CA ILE A 106 7.39 -16.49 12.34
C ILE A 106 8.39 -16.22 11.21
N ALA A 107 9.69 -16.18 11.53
CA ALA A 107 10.74 -15.83 10.60
C ALA A 107 10.82 -16.77 9.39
N LEU A 108 10.73 -18.08 9.61
CA LEU A 108 10.77 -19.10 8.56
C LEU A 108 9.59 -18.96 7.56
N PRO A 109 8.31 -19.04 7.99
CA PRO A 109 7.19 -18.92 7.07
C PRO A 109 7.13 -17.55 6.39
N LEU A 110 7.37 -16.46 7.15
CA LEU A 110 7.30 -15.10 6.60
C LEU A 110 8.36 -14.91 5.51
N SER A 111 9.60 -15.34 5.74
CA SER A 111 10.68 -15.21 4.75
C SER A 111 10.43 -16.06 3.50
N TYR A 112 9.94 -17.29 3.67
CA TYR A 112 9.63 -18.17 2.54
C TYR A 112 8.53 -17.58 1.65
N LEU A 113 7.38 -17.23 2.23
CA LEU A 113 6.23 -16.70 1.49
C LEU A 113 6.54 -15.34 0.86
N SER A 114 7.28 -14.48 1.56
CA SER A 114 7.73 -13.20 1.02
C SER A 114 8.65 -13.35 -0.17
N LYS A 115 9.55 -14.34 -0.16
CA LYS A 115 10.38 -14.66 -1.32
C LYS A 115 9.53 -15.18 -2.49
N GLU A 116 8.58 -16.06 -2.22
CA GLU A 116 7.71 -16.66 -3.24
C GLU A 116 6.77 -15.64 -3.91
N LEU A 117 6.12 -14.80 -3.11
CA LEU A 117 5.25 -13.71 -3.57
C LEU A 117 6.07 -12.48 -4.05
N GLY A 118 7.38 -12.51 -3.80
CA GLY A 118 8.36 -11.48 -4.07
C GLY A 118 7.94 -10.11 -3.56
N ILE A 119 7.77 -10.05 -2.23
CA ILE A 119 7.41 -8.88 -1.45
C ILE A 119 8.26 -8.86 -0.17
N ALA A 120 8.53 -7.69 0.41
CA ALA A 120 9.33 -7.59 1.64
C ALA A 120 8.72 -8.40 2.82
N PRO A 121 9.53 -9.04 3.68
CA PRO A 121 9.09 -9.92 4.77
C PRO A 121 8.67 -9.18 6.04
N LEU A 122 7.73 -8.25 5.90
CA LEU A 122 7.06 -7.52 6.97
C LEU A 122 5.70 -7.01 6.47
N GLY A 123 4.98 -6.26 7.31
CA GLY A 123 3.78 -5.56 6.88
C GLY A 123 4.05 -4.63 5.70
N THR A 124 3.26 -4.82 4.64
CA THR A 124 3.27 -3.96 3.46
C THR A 124 1.86 -3.46 3.17
N TYR A 125 1.73 -2.49 2.27
CA TYR A 125 0.42 -2.06 1.80
C TYR A 125 -0.38 -3.20 1.17
N ALA A 126 0.27 -4.14 0.46
CA ALA A 126 -0.43 -5.30 -0.08
C ALA A 126 -1.00 -6.20 1.03
N SER A 127 -0.21 -6.52 2.05
CA SER A 127 -0.65 -7.40 3.14
C SER A 127 -1.61 -6.74 4.13
N THR A 128 -1.61 -5.41 4.24
CA THR A 128 -2.46 -4.69 5.20
C THR A 128 -3.70 -4.04 4.58
N VAL A 129 -3.72 -3.85 3.25
CA VAL A 129 -4.84 -3.23 2.52
C VAL A 129 -5.40 -4.17 1.46
N LEU A 130 -4.59 -4.52 0.46
CA LEU A 130 -5.08 -5.24 -0.73
C LEU A 130 -5.60 -6.64 -0.39
N TRP A 131 -4.90 -7.36 0.49
CA TRP A 131 -5.21 -8.75 0.84
C TRP A 131 -5.95 -8.90 2.17
N ASN A 132 -6.08 -7.82 2.95
CA ASN A 132 -6.70 -7.79 4.28
C ASN A 132 -8.16 -7.30 4.25
N SER A 133 -8.83 -7.42 3.10
CA SER A 133 -10.18 -6.90 2.92
C SER A 133 -11.05 -7.87 2.13
N ARG A 134 -12.35 -7.85 2.44
CA ARG A 134 -13.38 -8.69 1.79
C ARG A 134 -14.64 -7.87 1.55
N ARG A 135 -15.39 -8.26 0.52
CA ARG A 135 -16.77 -7.81 0.31
C ARG A 135 -17.69 -8.66 1.18
N LYS A 136 -18.56 -8.02 1.96
CA LYS A 136 -19.60 -8.69 2.76
C LYS A 136 -20.61 -9.36 1.83
N ASP A 137 -21.06 -8.62 0.81
CA ASP A 137 -21.87 -9.14 -0.28
C ASP A 137 -21.16 -8.89 -1.63
N PRO A 138 -20.69 -9.94 -2.33
CA PRO A 138 -20.04 -9.80 -3.63
C PRO A 138 -20.86 -9.03 -4.68
N ALA A 139 -22.21 -9.10 -4.62
CA ALA A 139 -23.10 -8.48 -5.60
C ALA A 139 -23.16 -6.95 -5.47
N ARG A 140 -22.88 -6.41 -4.27
CA ARG A 140 -22.90 -4.97 -3.99
C ARG A 140 -21.60 -4.24 -4.35
N GLY A 141 -20.58 -4.96 -4.83
CA GLY A 141 -19.29 -4.38 -5.23
C GLY A 141 -18.44 -3.88 -4.07
N TRP A 142 -17.50 -2.98 -4.36
CA TRP A 142 -16.60 -2.39 -3.35
C TRP A 142 -17.14 -1.03 -2.91
N SER A 143 -17.77 -1.00 -1.74
CA SER A 143 -18.24 0.24 -1.09
C SER A 143 -17.87 0.22 0.40
N LEU A 144 -17.69 1.40 1.00
CA LEU A 144 -17.21 1.52 2.39
C LEU A 144 -18.08 0.76 3.41
N ASP A 145 -19.39 0.68 3.17
CA ASP A 145 -20.33 -0.06 4.02
C ASP A 145 -20.38 -1.57 3.73
N ASN A 146 -19.96 -1.98 2.52
CA ASN A 146 -19.92 -3.38 2.08
C ASN A 146 -18.53 -4.03 2.23
N VAL A 147 -17.49 -3.31 2.64
CA VAL A 147 -16.16 -3.88 2.90
C VAL A 147 -16.01 -4.25 4.38
N SER A 148 -15.43 -5.42 4.63
CA SER A 148 -14.91 -5.87 5.93
C SER A 148 -13.39 -6.00 5.89
N ILE A 149 -12.75 -5.75 7.03
CA ILE A 149 -11.31 -5.90 7.22
C ILE A 149 -11.06 -7.12 8.10
N ASP A 150 -10.04 -7.92 7.77
CA ASP A 150 -9.82 -9.20 8.43
C ASP A 150 -9.03 -9.05 9.73
N LEU A 151 -7.96 -8.27 9.68
CA LEU A 151 -7.07 -8.03 10.81
C LEU A 151 -6.80 -6.54 11.04
N THR A 152 -6.64 -6.22 12.32
CA THR A 152 -6.31 -4.89 12.84
C THR A 152 -5.34 -5.06 14.02
N PHE A 153 -4.41 -4.13 14.19
CA PHE A 153 -3.49 -4.11 15.33
C PHE A 153 -4.18 -3.71 16.64
N THR A 154 -5.15 -2.81 16.55
CA THR A 154 -5.77 -2.13 17.71
C THR A 154 -7.21 -2.55 17.96
N GLY A 155 -7.91 -3.09 16.94
CA GLY A 155 -9.33 -3.41 17.03
C GLY A 155 -10.25 -2.18 16.95
N THR A 156 -9.68 -0.98 16.74
CA THR A 156 -10.46 0.25 16.67
C THR A 156 -11.27 0.34 15.37
N GLU A 157 -12.42 1.02 15.45
CA GLU A 157 -13.22 1.33 14.26
C GLU A 157 -12.45 2.23 13.28
N ASP A 158 -11.65 3.16 13.80
CA ASP A 158 -10.77 4.04 13.01
C ASP A 158 -9.76 3.27 12.17
N GLU A 159 -9.14 2.21 12.71
CA GLU A 159 -8.19 1.37 11.96
C GLU A 159 -8.88 0.61 10.85
N SER A 160 -10.03 0.00 11.17
CA SER A 160 -10.87 -0.65 10.16
C SER A 160 -11.29 0.34 9.07
N TRP A 161 -11.67 1.57 9.44
CA TRP A 161 -12.05 2.61 8.50
C TRP A 161 -10.88 3.05 7.61
N PHE A 162 -9.68 3.20 8.19
CA PHE A 162 -8.46 3.53 7.43
C PHE A 162 -8.20 2.52 6.31
N TYR A 163 -8.27 1.22 6.62
CA TYR A 163 -8.06 0.17 5.63
C TYR A 163 -9.20 0.10 4.60
N LYS A 164 -10.47 0.29 5.02
CA LYS A 164 -11.63 0.34 4.10
C LYS A 164 -11.52 1.47 3.08
N VAL A 165 -11.21 2.68 3.54
CA VAL A 165 -11.01 3.83 2.65
C VAL A 165 -9.85 3.55 1.70
N SER A 166 -8.73 3.03 2.21
CA SER A 166 -7.55 2.71 1.38
C SER A 166 -7.88 1.74 0.25
N VAL A 167 -8.54 0.61 0.53
CA VAL A 167 -8.88 -0.36 -0.52
C VAL A 167 -9.96 0.16 -1.47
N CYS A 168 -10.93 0.93 -0.97
CA CYS A 168 -11.96 1.52 -1.85
C CYS A 168 -11.36 2.58 -2.78
N VAL A 169 -10.34 3.34 -2.36
CA VAL A 169 -9.59 4.25 -3.25
C VAL A 169 -8.86 3.47 -4.35
N GLU A 170 -8.25 2.33 -4.03
CA GLU A 170 -7.60 1.47 -5.05
C GLU A 170 -8.60 0.98 -6.10
N VAL A 171 -9.77 0.50 -5.66
CA VAL A 171 -10.81 0.01 -6.58
C VAL A 171 -11.42 1.15 -7.40
N ALA A 172 -11.71 2.30 -6.78
CA ALA A 172 -12.23 3.47 -7.48
C ALA A 172 -11.28 3.94 -8.60
N GLY A 173 -9.97 3.72 -8.46
CA GLY A 173 -8.98 4.05 -9.48
C GLY A 173 -8.81 3.02 -10.61
N ALA A 174 -9.52 1.89 -10.57
CA ALA A 174 -9.41 0.85 -11.59
C ALA A 174 -9.83 1.33 -12.98
N GLN A 175 -10.93 2.08 -13.05
CA GLN A 175 -11.39 2.64 -14.33
C GLN A 175 -10.42 3.68 -14.89
N ALA A 176 -9.76 4.49 -14.04
CA ALA A 176 -8.70 5.40 -14.47
C ALA A 176 -7.51 4.63 -15.04
N LEU A 177 -7.01 3.61 -14.34
CA LEU A 177 -5.90 2.79 -14.83
C LEU A 177 -6.25 2.14 -16.16
N TRP A 178 -7.40 1.47 -16.25
CA TRP A 178 -7.85 0.83 -17.47
C TRP A 178 -7.95 1.81 -18.64
N SER A 179 -8.60 2.95 -18.43
CA SER A 179 -8.79 3.95 -19.48
C SER A 179 -7.49 4.54 -19.97
N LEU A 180 -6.54 4.81 -19.06
CA LEU A 180 -5.23 5.34 -19.42
C LEU A 180 -4.39 4.31 -20.19
N LEU A 181 -4.46 3.03 -19.83
CA LEU A 181 -3.83 1.96 -20.60
C LEU A 181 -4.49 1.79 -21.98
N SER A 182 -5.82 1.91 -22.09
CA SER A 182 -6.52 1.90 -23.39
C SER A 182 -6.04 3.02 -24.30
N ILE A 183 -5.85 4.24 -23.76
CA ILE A 183 -5.30 5.37 -24.52
C ILE A 183 -3.89 5.04 -25.04
N LEU A 184 -3.01 4.50 -24.18
CA LEU A 184 -1.65 4.14 -24.57
C LEU A 184 -1.59 3.09 -25.69
N LEU A 185 -2.56 2.17 -25.73
CA LEU A 185 -2.67 1.21 -26.83
C LEU A 185 -3.26 1.84 -28.10
N GLU A 186 -4.26 2.70 -27.96
CA GLU A 186 -4.90 3.39 -29.09
C GLU A 186 -3.91 4.31 -29.83
N ILE A 187 -3.05 5.02 -29.08
CA ILE A 187 -1.99 5.88 -29.63
C ILE A 187 -1.03 5.11 -30.54
N ARG A 188 -0.86 3.80 -30.35
CA ARG A 188 0.05 2.97 -31.14
C ARG A 188 -0.56 2.46 -32.44
N GLN A 189 -1.86 2.67 -32.67
CA GLN A 189 -2.50 2.29 -33.92
C GLN A 189 -2.00 3.19 -35.06
N SER A 190 -2.03 2.68 -36.30
CA SER A 190 -1.62 3.47 -37.46
C SER A 190 -2.52 4.69 -37.70
N LYS A 191 -3.76 4.66 -37.21
CA LYS A 191 -4.73 5.77 -37.25
C LYS A 191 -5.50 5.83 -35.92
N PRO A 192 -4.95 6.51 -34.89
CA PRO A 192 -5.60 6.60 -33.58
C PRO A 192 -6.96 7.32 -33.65
N ASP A 193 -7.98 6.77 -33.00
CA ASP A 193 -9.29 7.43 -32.85
C ASP A 193 -9.24 8.45 -31.69
N LEU A 194 -9.11 9.73 -32.05
CA LEU A 194 -9.05 10.83 -31.08
C LEU A 194 -10.34 10.95 -30.24
N GLY A 195 -11.50 10.63 -30.82
CA GLY A 195 -12.78 10.64 -30.12
C GLY A 195 -12.90 9.51 -29.11
N LEU A 196 -12.29 8.34 -29.39
CA LEU A 196 -12.13 7.26 -28.42
C LEU A 196 -11.18 7.66 -27.28
N ILE A 197 -10.03 8.25 -27.61
CA ILE A 197 -9.07 8.74 -26.62
C ILE A 197 -9.71 9.77 -25.67
N GLN A 198 -10.45 10.73 -26.21
CA GLN A 198 -11.17 11.74 -25.43
C GLN A 198 -12.18 11.11 -24.46
N ARG A 199 -12.96 10.11 -24.91
CA ARG A 199 -13.90 9.35 -24.07
C ARG A 199 -13.18 8.61 -22.94
N HIS A 200 -12.01 8.04 -23.19
CA HIS A 200 -11.22 7.39 -22.15
C HIS A 200 -10.65 8.39 -21.13
N PHE A 201 -10.23 9.58 -21.54
CA PHE A 201 -9.84 10.61 -20.58
C PHE A 201 -11.02 11.01 -19.68
N GLN A 202 -12.22 11.19 -20.24
CA GLN A 202 -13.42 11.50 -19.45
C GLN A 202 -13.74 10.41 -18.43
N LYS A 203 -13.64 9.13 -18.80
CA LYS A 203 -13.78 8.00 -17.86
C LYS A 203 -12.72 8.02 -16.76
N ALA A 204 -11.47 8.35 -17.10
CA ALA A 204 -10.40 8.49 -16.11
C ALA A 204 -10.65 9.67 -15.15
N GLN A 205 -11.15 10.80 -15.65
CA GLN A 205 -11.51 11.96 -14.82
C GLN A 205 -12.57 11.60 -13.77
N ALA A 206 -13.65 10.95 -14.20
CA ALA A 206 -14.72 10.50 -13.30
C ALA A 206 -14.19 9.53 -12.22
N SER A 207 -13.32 8.60 -12.60
CA SER A 207 -12.67 7.68 -11.67
C SER A 207 -11.75 8.40 -10.67
N PHE A 208 -10.98 9.41 -11.10
CA PHE A 208 -10.20 10.23 -10.16
C PHE A 208 -11.09 11.04 -9.19
N ASP A 209 -12.25 11.51 -9.63
CA ASP A 209 -13.22 12.19 -8.76
C ASP A 209 -13.82 11.23 -7.73
N GLU A 210 -14.11 9.98 -8.10
CA GLU A 210 -14.55 8.94 -7.18
C GLU A 210 -13.47 8.55 -6.16
N MET A 211 -12.21 8.41 -6.61
CA MET A 211 -11.07 8.21 -5.72
C MET A 211 -10.97 9.34 -4.68
N LEU A 212 -11.15 10.60 -5.13
CA LEU A 212 -11.11 11.76 -4.25
C LEU A 212 -12.27 11.77 -3.26
N ALA A 213 -13.49 11.51 -3.72
CA ALA A 213 -14.67 11.40 -2.87
C ALA A 213 -14.47 10.35 -1.78
N THR A 214 -13.92 9.19 -2.15
CA THR A 214 -13.60 8.11 -1.21
C THR A 214 -12.50 8.51 -0.22
N LEU A 215 -11.43 9.18 -0.67
CA LEU A 215 -10.35 9.64 0.21
C LEU A 215 -10.85 10.65 1.27
N VAL A 216 -11.80 11.51 0.91
CA VAL A 216 -12.36 12.51 1.84
C VAL A 216 -13.03 11.84 3.05
N GLU A 217 -13.51 10.61 2.91
CA GLU A 217 -14.14 9.84 3.97
C GLU A 217 -13.17 9.50 5.12
N THR A 218 -11.85 9.56 4.91
CA THR A 218 -10.85 9.49 5.99
C THR A 218 -11.12 10.53 7.08
N ARG A 219 -11.73 11.67 6.75
CA ARG A 219 -12.06 12.73 7.72
C ARG A 219 -12.99 12.28 8.85
N LYS A 220 -13.73 11.19 8.67
CA LYS A 220 -14.60 10.59 9.68
C LYS A 220 -13.81 9.94 10.83
N MET A 221 -12.53 9.64 10.62
CA MET A 221 -11.67 9.08 11.66
C MET A 221 -11.26 10.13 12.70
N ASN A 222 -11.00 9.68 13.91
CA ASN A 222 -10.34 10.46 14.94
C ASN A 222 -8.82 10.54 14.68
N SER A 223 -8.28 11.75 14.57
CA SER A 223 -6.85 11.98 14.30
C SER A 223 -5.95 11.51 15.43
N GLU A 224 -6.43 11.62 16.67
CA GLU A 224 -5.70 11.21 17.85
C GLU A 224 -5.54 9.69 17.90
N VAL A 225 -6.64 8.94 17.68
CA VAL A 225 -6.63 7.47 17.60
C VAL A 225 -5.68 7.00 16.49
N PHE A 226 -5.76 7.63 15.31
CA PHE A 226 -4.83 7.30 14.24
C PHE A 226 -3.38 7.53 14.63
N TYR A 227 -3.03 8.70 15.18
CA TYR A 227 -1.64 9.04 15.42
C TYR A 227 -1.01 8.25 16.57
N TRP A 228 -1.75 8.07 17.67
CA TRP A 228 -1.21 7.50 18.91
C TRP A 228 -1.45 6.01 19.06
N ASP A 229 -2.50 5.45 18.47
CA ASP A 229 -2.84 4.03 18.64
C ASP A 229 -2.52 3.22 17.38
N ILE A 230 -2.92 3.71 16.20
CA ILE A 230 -2.81 2.96 14.93
C ILE A 230 -1.41 3.10 14.32
N ARG A 231 -1.01 4.34 14.01
CA ARG A 231 0.22 4.70 13.29
C ARG A 231 1.49 4.10 13.91
N PRO A 232 1.67 3.98 15.24
CA PRO A 232 2.84 3.32 15.81
C PRO A 232 3.16 1.94 15.21
N ASN A 233 2.12 1.14 14.95
CA ASN A 233 2.22 -0.23 14.47
C ASN A 233 2.71 -0.31 13.01
N PHE A 234 2.63 0.79 12.26
CA PHE A 234 3.11 0.86 10.87
C PHE A 234 4.62 1.05 10.76
N GLY A 235 5.32 1.20 11.90
CA GLY A 235 6.78 1.32 11.93
C GLY A 235 7.47 0.09 11.34
N GLY A 236 8.46 0.34 10.49
CA GLY A 236 9.33 -0.71 9.95
C GLY A 236 10.56 -0.96 10.83
N TRP A 237 11.33 -1.98 10.47
CA TRP A 237 12.49 -2.42 11.24
C TRP A 237 13.65 -1.41 11.26
N HIS A 238 13.70 -0.47 10.32
CA HIS A 238 14.67 0.64 10.38
C HIS A 238 14.53 1.51 11.64
N LEU A 239 13.43 1.39 12.39
CA LEU A 239 13.21 2.04 13.69
C LEU A 239 13.65 1.17 14.89
N ILE A 240 14.08 -0.07 14.65
CA ILE A 240 14.63 -0.99 15.67
C ILE A 240 16.15 -0.90 15.63
N LEU A 241 16.69 0.14 16.27
CA LEU A 241 18.13 0.46 16.26
C LEU A 241 18.95 -0.49 17.14
N PRO A 242 20.27 -0.70 16.84
CA PRO A 242 21.03 -0.13 15.73
C PRO A 242 20.86 -0.82 14.36
N GLN A 243 20.62 -2.12 14.33
CA GLN A 243 20.80 -2.94 13.11
C GLN A 243 19.52 -3.42 12.42
N GLY A 244 18.34 -3.20 13.01
CA GLY A 244 17.06 -3.67 12.50
C GLY A 244 16.59 -4.93 13.22
N VAL A 245 15.97 -5.85 12.48
CA VAL A 245 15.40 -7.09 13.05
C VAL A 245 16.11 -8.32 12.46
N HIS A 246 16.52 -9.24 13.32
CA HIS A 246 17.09 -10.55 12.97
C HIS A 246 15.98 -11.58 12.75
N TYR A 247 16.08 -12.38 11.69
CA TYR A 247 15.11 -13.43 11.37
C TYR A 247 15.69 -14.78 11.75
N ALA A 248 15.37 -15.25 12.97
CA ALA A 248 15.97 -16.45 13.52
C ALA A 248 15.73 -17.69 12.63
N GLY A 249 16.79 -18.45 12.36
CA GLY A 249 16.74 -19.65 11.51
C GLY A 249 16.69 -19.37 10.00
N VAL A 250 16.64 -18.10 9.59
CA VAL A 250 16.77 -17.67 8.19
C VAL A 250 18.09 -16.95 7.99
N ASP A 251 18.39 -16.00 8.87
CA ASP A 251 19.58 -15.17 8.82
C ASP A 251 20.73 -15.81 9.62
N GLU A 252 21.97 -15.52 9.21
CA GLU A 252 23.15 -15.75 10.05
C GLU A 252 23.09 -14.86 11.30
N ALA A 253 23.73 -15.27 12.40
CA ALA A 253 23.56 -14.63 13.72
C ALA A 253 23.89 -13.12 13.77
N SER A 254 24.76 -12.63 12.87
CA SER A 254 25.15 -11.21 12.78
C SER A 254 24.32 -10.41 11.77
N VAL A 255 23.41 -11.06 11.04
CA VAL A 255 22.64 -10.44 9.96
C VAL A 255 21.31 -9.93 10.50
N TYR A 256 21.05 -8.64 10.26
CA TYR A 256 19.80 -7.98 10.62
C TYR A 256 19.26 -7.23 9.40
N ARG A 257 17.93 -7.12 9.33
CA ARG A 257 17.23 -6.57 8.19
C ARG A 257 16.59 -5.23 8.55
N SER A 258 16.89 -4.21 7.73
CA SER A 258 16.37 -2.85 7.89
C SER A 258 15.35 -2.51 6.81
N TYR A 259 14.09 -2.86 7.08
CA TYR A 259 12.96 -2.57 6.19
C TYR A 259 12.20 -1.30 6.61
N VAL A 260 11.63 -0.61 5.62
CA VAL A 260 10.71 0.52 5.87
C VAL A 260 9.31 0.03 6.17
N GLY A 261 8.53 0.83 6.89
CA GLY A 261 7.20 0.46 7.37
C GLY A 261 6.11 0.50 6.31
N ILE A 262 4.88 0.24 6.76
CA ILE A 262 3.67 0.21 5.92
C ILE A 262 3.35 1.63 5.44
N SER A 263 3.26 1.83 4.13
CA SER A 263 3.06 3.17 3.54
C SER A 263 2.22 3.11 2.26
N ALA A 264 1.37 4.11 2.06
CA ALA A 264 0.63 4.30 0.80
C ALA A 264 1.56 4.48 -0.42
N ALA A 265 2.83 4.84 -0.21
CA ALA A 265 3.84 4.89 -1.29
C ALA A 265 4.13 3.52 -1.92
N GLN A 266 3.69 2.44 -1.27
CA GLN A 266 3.78 1.06 -1.77
C GLN A 266 2.58 0.68 -2.66
N SER A 267 1.60 1.57 -2.84
CA SER A 267 0.52 1.38 -3.82
C SER A 267 1.08 1.42 -5.25
N SER A 268 0.88 0.35 -6.00
CA SER A 268 1.28 0.27 -7.41
C SER A 268 0.42 1.16 -8.31
N LEU A 269 -0.82 1.47 -7.91
CA LEU A 269 -1.75 2.30 -8.67
C LEU A 269 -1.22 3.71 -8.91
N PHE A 270 -0.78 4.39 -7.85
CA PHE A 270 -0.25 5.74 -7.97
C PHE A 270 1.08 5.78 -8.75
N ARG A 271 1.87 4.71 -8.69
CA ARG A 271 3.08 4.57 -9.52
C ARG A 271 2.75 4.40 -11.00
N ALA A 272 1.71 3.63 -11.31
CA ALA A 272 1.24 3.49 -12.68
C ALA A 272 0.78 4.85 -13.24
N PHE A 273 0.02 5.63 -12.47
CA PHE A 273 -0.36 6.99 -12.89
C PHE A 273 0.85 7.89 -13.14
N ASP A 274 1.84 7.88 -12.24
CA ASP A 274 3.07 8.66 -12.44
C ASP A 274 3.78 8.27 -13.74
N ILE A 275 3.90 6.98 -14.05
CA ILE A 275 4.56 6.50 -15.26
C ILE A 275 3.78 6.92 -16.51
N ILE A 276 2.46 6.74 -16.53
CA ILE A 276 1.63 7.04 -17.71
C ILE A 276 1.61 8.54 -18.01
N PHE A 277 1.53 9.38 -16.97
CA PHE A 277 1.56 10.84 -17.11
C PHE A 277 2.97 11.42 -17.21
N ASP A 278 4.02 10.59 -17.18
CA ASP A 278 5.43 11.01 -17.22
C ASP A 278 5.82 11.96 -16.06
N ILE A 279 5.25 11.75 -14.87
CA ILE A 279 5.51 12.55 -13.67
C ILE A 279 6.87 12.15 -13.07
N SER A 280 7.85 13.03 -13.27
CA SER A 280 9.22 12.83 -12.79
C SER A 280 9.44 13.41 -11.38
N HIS A 281 9.76 12.55 -10.42
CA HIS A 281 10.06 12.93 -9.03
C HIS A 281 11.53 13.34 -8.87
N SER A 282 11.80 14.30 -7.99
CA SER A 282 13.17 14.72 -7.66
C SER A 282 13.76 13.87 -6.52
N GLU A 283 15.09 13.81 -6.45
CA GLU A 283 15.76 13.23 -5.28
C GLU A 283 15.52 14.06 -4.01
N PRO A 284 15.50 13.43 -2.81
CA PRO A 284 15.64 11.99 -2.56
C PRO A 284 14.34 11.18 -2.78
N GLY A 285 13.24 11.83 -3.16
CA GLY A 285 11.92 11.20 -3.32
C GLY A 285 11.88 10.13 -4.41
N ALA A 286 12.62 10.33 -5.51
CA ALA A 286 12.74 9.34 -6.57
C ALA A 286 13.40 8.04 -6.09
N THR A 287 14.51 8.11 -5.35
CA THR A 287 15.13 6.93 -4.73
C THR A 287 14.19 6.24 -3.75
N TYR A 288 13.48 6.99 -2.91
CA TYR A 288 12.49 6.42 -1.99
C TYR A 288 11.40 5.64 -2.75
N LEU A 289 10.82 6.24 -3.79
CA LEU A 289 9.77 5.60 -4.59
C LEU A 289 10.27 4.38 -5.37
N ARG A 290 11.53 4.36 -5.82
CA ARG A 290 12.15 3.16 -6.41
C ARG A 290 12.27 2.04 -5.38
N LYS A 291 12.71 2.35 -4.16
CA LYS A 291 12.79 1.36 -3.07
C LYS A 291 11.43 0.74 -2.74
N MET A 292 10.32 1.47 -2.90
CA MET A 292 8.97 0.93 -2.65
C MET A 292 8.58 -0.21 -3.60
N HIS A 293 9.27 -0.39 -4.75
CA HIS A 293 9.03 -1.54 -5.63
C HIS A 293 9.31 -2.87 -4.92
N GLU A 294 10.27 -2.92 -3.99
CA GLU A 294 10.59 -4.13 -3.20
C GLU A 294 9.45 -4.54 -2.24
N TYR A 295 8.49 -3.64 -2.02
CA TYR A 295 7.36 -3.81 -1.10
C TYR A 295 6.03 -4.01 -1.86
N MET A 296 6.09 -4.07 -3.19
CA MET A 296 4.97 -4.41 -4.05
C MET A 296 5.05 -5.90 -4.41
N PRO A 297 3.92 -6.61 -4.54
CA PRO A 297 3.91 -7.97 -5.06
C PRO A 297 4.65 -8.05 -6.39
N SER A 298 5.44 -9.11 -6.60
CA SER A 298 6.26 -9.24 -7.82
C SER A 298 5.50 -9.08 -9.14
N PRO A 299 4.27 -9.62 -9.31
CA PRO A 299 3.47 -9.34 -10.50
C PRO A 299 3.21 -7.84 -10.73
N HIS A 300 2.93 -7.08 -9.67
CA HIS A 300 2.69 -5.64 -9.77
C HIS A 300 3.99 -4.87 -10.09
N ALA A 301 5.10 -5.24 -9.45
CA ALA A 301 6.39 -4.63 -9.72
C ALA A 301 6.86 -4.85 -11.17
N ARG A 302 6.64 -6.07 -11.71
CA ARG A 302 6.89 -6.39 -13.12
C ARG A 302 6.03 -5.52 -14.04
N PHE A 303 4.75 -5.40 -13.76
CA PHE A 303 3.85 -4.53 -14.53
C PHE A 303 4.37 -3.10 -14.61
N LEU A 304 4.79 -2.51 -13.49
CA LEU A 304 5.33 -1.14 -13.48
C LEU A 304 6.63 -1.03 -14.30
N GLY A 305 7.50 -2.05 -14.23
CA GLY A 305 8.70 -2.13 -15.05
C GLY A 305 8.40 -2.15 -16.54
N ASP A 306 7.47 -3.03 -16.95
CA ASP A 306 7.06 -3.16 -18.35
C ASP A 306 6.31 -1.92 -18.84
N LEU A 307 5.42 -1.35 -18.02
CA LEU A 307 4.71 -0.11 -18.32
C LEU A 307 5.69 1.02 -18.60
N LYS A 308 6.70 1.19 -17.74
CA LYS A 308 7.74 2.21 -17.90
C LYS A 308 8.59 1.96 -19.16
N ALA A 309 9.07 0.73 -19.35
CA ALA A 309 9.92 0.40 -20.48
C ALA A 309 9.23 0.61 -21.84
N ASN A 310 7.91 0.37 -21.89
CA ASN A 310 7.16 0.42 -23.13
C ASN A 310 6.49 1.77 -23.39
N PHE A 311 6.08 2.52 -22.37
CA PHE A 311 5.15 3.65 -22.55
C PHE A 311 5.57 4.97 -21.91
N SER A 312 6.72 5.05 -21.22
CA SER A 312 7.17 6.31 -20.62
C SER A 312 7.29 7.40 -21.69
N GLY A 313 6.76 8.60 -21.40
CA GLY A 313 6.75 9.73 -22.33
C GLY A 313 5.79 9.61 -23.52
N THR A 314 5.27 8.43 -23.84
CA THR A 314 4.41 8.20 -25.03
C THR A 314 3.17 9.08 -25.00
N LEU A 315 2.45 9.11 -23.88
CA LEU A 315 1.22 9.89 -23.77
C LEU A 315 1.51 11.40 -23.92
N ARG A 316 2.56 11.90 -23.25
CA ARG A 316 2.90 13.33 -23.25
C ARG A 316 3.31 13.81 -24.64
N ALA A 317 4.12 13.02 -25.35
CA ALA A 317 4.50 13.31 -26.74
C ALA A 317 3.26 13.39 -27.64
N PHE A 318 2.39 12.39 -27.58
CA PHE A 318 1.16 12.36 -28.38
C PHE A 318 0.25 13.57 -28.14
N ILE A 319 0.06 13.98 -26.88
CA ILE A 319 -0.76 15.15 -26.53
C ILE A 319 -0.14 16.46 -27.01
N THR A 320 1.18 16.53 -27.13
CA THR A 320 1.86 17.72 -27.68
C THR A 320 1.54 17.92 -29.15
N ASP A 321 1.38 16.81 -29.89
CA ASP A 321 1.04 16.83 -31.32
C ASP A 321 -0.48 16.95 -31.59
N HIS A 322 -1.32 16.79 -30.55
CA HIS A 322 -2.79 16.78 -30.63
C HIS A 322 -3.39 17.72 -29.57
N GLU A 323 -3.26 19.03 -29.80
CA GLU A 323 -3.67 20.07 -28.85
C GLU A 323 -5.16 20.00 -28.45
N GLU A 324 -6.03 19.45 -29.31
CA GLU A 324 -7.45 19.24 -29.04
C GLU A 324 -7.72 18.29 -27.86
N LEU A 325 -6.77 17.41 -27.52
CA LEU A 325 -6.86 16.49 -26.38
C LEU A 325 -6.30 17.08 -25.08
N SER A 326 -5.54 18.18 -25.17
CA SER A 326 -4.79 18.77 -24.05
C SER A 326 -5.68 19.13 -22.86
N ASP A 327 -6.91 19.60 -23.10
CA ASP A 327 -7.82 19.97 -22.02
C ASP A 327 -8.25 18.76 -21.19
N THR A 328 -8.59 17.65 -21.86
CA THR A 328 -9.00 16.41 -21.20
C THR A 328 -7.83 15.70 -20.52
N TYR A 329 -6.64 15.73 -21.11
CA TYR A 329 -5.41 15.27 -20.49
C TYR A 329 -5.07 16.07 -19.21
N ASN A 330 -5.05 17.40 -19.32
CA ASN A 330 -4.75 18.28 -18.20
C ASN A 330 -5.82 18.18 -17.09
N GLN A 331 -7.07 17.89 -17.44
CA GLN A 331 -8.12 17.67 -16.44
C GLN A 331 -7.85 16.40 -15.61
N CYS A 332 -7.35 15.31 -16.19
CA CYS A 332 -6.90 14.15 -15.42
C CYS A 332 -5.78 14.52 -14.44
N LEU A 333 -4.77 15.26 -14.89
CA LEU A 333 -3.67 15.74 -14.04
C LEU A 333 -4.18 16.67 -12.93
N ARG A 334 -5.16 17.53 -13.22
CA ARG A 334 -5.79 18.39 -12.20
C ARG A 334 -6.51 17.54 -11.15
N ASN A 335 -7.25 16.52 -11.55
CA ASN A 335 -7.94 15.63 -10.60
C ASN A 335 -6.93 14.85 -9.73
N LEU A 336 -5.86 14.32 -10.32
CA LEU A 336 -4.78 13.66 -9.58
C LEU A 336 -4.04 14.64 -8.64
N ALA A 337 -3.79 15.87 -9.07
CA ALA A 337 -3.19 16.91 -8.23
C ALA A 337 -4.10 17.29 -7.06
N LYS A 338 -5.42 17.42 -7.29
CA LYS A 338 -6.42 17.64 -6.22
C LYS A 338 -6.41 16.48 -5.21
N PHE A 339 -6.36 15.23 -5.68
CA PHE A 339 -6.22 14.07 -4.80
C PHE A 339 -4.98 14.18 -3.92
N ARG A 340 -3.81 14.47 -4.51
CA ARG A 340 -2.55 14.65 -3.78
C ARG A 340 -2.62 15.82 -2.79
N ALA A 341 -3.28 16.91 -3.14
CA ALA A 341 -3.47 18.06 -2.25
C ALA A 341 -4.36 17.71 -1.04
N VAL A 342 -5.47 16.98 -1.24
CA VAL A 342 -6.33 16.51 -0.14
C VAL A 342 -5.59 15.51 0.74
N HIS A 343 -4.84 14.56 0.17
CA HIS A 343 -4.02 13.62 0.93
C HIS A 343 -2.98 14.35 1.80
N ARG A 344 -2.32 15.39 1.27
CA ARG A 344 -1.43 16.26 2.06
C ARG A 344 -2.17 16.91 3.23
N GLY A 345 -3.37 17.45 3.00
CA GLY A 345 -4.19 18.04 4.06
C GLY A 345 -4.58 17.02 5.14
N LEU A 346 -4.85 15.77 4.76
CA LEU A 346 -5.08 14.68 5.71
C LEU A 346 -3.80 14.40 6.52
N VAL A 347 -2.63 14.29 5.89
CA VAL A 347 -1.36 14.08 6.62
C VAL A 347 -1.06 15.23 7.58
N GLN A 348 -1.36 16.47 7.19
CA GLN A 348 -1.25 17.61 8.09
C GLN A 348 -2.09 17.41 9.37
N LYS A 349 -3.36 17.02 9.22
CA LYS A 349 -4.29 16.80 10.34
C LYS A 349 -3.92 15.57 11.18
N TYR A 350 -3.72 14.42 10.54
CA TYR A 350 -3.59 13.12 11.18
C TYR A 350 -2.17 12.79 11.65
N ALA A 351 -1.16 13.57 11.24
CA ALA A 351 0.21 13.32 11.64
C ALA A 351 0.90 14.55 12.21
N VAL A 352 0.95 15.65 11.46
CA VAL A 352 1.77 16.80 11.84
C VAL A 352 1.18 17.55 13.03
N GLN A 353 -0.12 17.82 12.99
CA GLN A 353 -0.83 18.50 14.08
C GLN A 353 -0.91 17.64 15.34
N GLU A 354 -1.00 16.31 15.23
CA GLU A 354 -1.01 15.43 16.39
C GLU A 354 0.38 15.28 17.02
N ALA A 355 1.44 15.27 16.20
CA ALA A 355 2.82 15.21 16.68
C ALA A 355 3.22 16.43 17.55
N SER A 356 2.60 17.60 17.32
CA SER A 356 2.87 18.82 18.09
C SER A 356 2.08 18.91 19.39
N ARG A 357 1.14 18.00 19.64
CA ARG A 357 0.37 17.95 20.89
C ARG A 357 1.21 17.38 22.05
N PRO A 358 0.82 17.65 23.31
CA PRO A 358 1.49 17.07 24.47
C PRO A 358 1.62 15.54 24.33
N LYS A 359 2.82 15.03 24.60
CA LYS A 359 3.14 13.61 24.37
C LYS A 359 2.20 12.72 25.20
N LYS A 360 1.40 11.93 24.50
CA LYS A 360 0.82 10.70 25.04
C LYS A 360 1.87 9.59 25.01
N ARG A 361 1.52 8.41 25.52
CA ARG A 361 2.36 7.22 25.38
C ARG A 361 2.60 6.92 23.91
N ALA A 362 3.81 7.18 23.44
CA ALA A 362 4.23 6.95 22.06
C ALA A 362 5.06 5.66 21.98
N PHE A 363 4.98 4.93 20.86
CA PHE A 363 5.91 3.85 20.49
C PHE A 363 6.05 3.78 18.97
N GLY A 364 6.92 2.90 18.48
CA GLY A 364 7.11 2.65 17.05
C GLY A 364 7.23 3.93 16.24
N LEU A 365 6.45 4.01 15.17
CA LEU A 365 6.49 5.14 14.25
C LEU A 365 6.06 6.48 14.90
N ALA A 366 5.24 6.49 15.95
CA ALA A 366 4.83 7.74 16.64
C ALA A 366 5.95 8.37 17.46
N LYS A 367 7.01 7.63 17.80
CA LYS A 367 8.23 8.21 18.40
C LYS A 367 9.17 8.85 17.37
N SER A 368 8.98 8.55 16.08
CA SER A 368 9.93 8.88 15.02
C SER A 368 9.78 10.33 14.59
N VAL A 369 10.83 11.12 14.84
CA VAL A 369 10.98 12.53 14.43
C VAL A 369 12.14 12.66 13.46
N THR A 370 12.06 13.60 12.52
CA THR A 370 13.18 13.93 11.65
C THR A 370 14.26 14.68 12.44
N ALA A 371 15.51 14.67 11.94
CA ALA A 371 16.65 15.37 12.56
C ALA A 371 16.45 16.89 12.75
N GLY A 372 15.37 17.47 12.19
CA GLY A 372 14.96 18.87 12.36
C GLY A 372 13.61 19.07 13.04
N GLY A 373 13.07 18.07 13.73
CA GLY A 373 11.84 18.20 14.54
C GLY A 373 10.52 18.05 13.79
N GLY A 374 10.52 17.46 12.58
CA GLY A 374 9.31 17.17 11.80
C GLY A 374 8.84 15.72 11.90
N VAL A 375 7.67 15.41 11.34
CA VAL A 375 7.12 14.04 11.34
C VAL A 375 7.75 13.19 10.24
N GLN A 376 8.30 12.05 10.62
CA GLN A 376 8.81 11.05 9.68
C GLN A 376 7.65 10.15 9.20
N GLY A 377 7.58 9.84 7.91
CA GLY A 377 6.65 8.84 7.39
C GLY A 377 7.10 7.42 7.72
N ALA A 378 6.20 6.44 7.62
CA ALA A 378 6.54 5.01 7.79
C ALA A 378 7.66 4.55 6.84
N GLY A 379 7.75 5.20 5.68
CA GLY A 379 8.81 5.03 4.70
C GLY A 379 10.18 5.59 5.09
N GLY A 380 10.30 6.25 6.23
CA GLY A 380 11.51 6.93 6.67
C GLY A 380 11.73 8.33 6.08
N THR A 381 10.78 8.87 5.30
CA THR A 381 10.91 10.17 4.63
C THR A 381 10.36 11.34 5.47
N PRO A 382 10.85 12.58 5.28
CA PRO A 382 10.16 13.78 5.75
C PRO A 382 8.82 13.92 5.00
N ILE A 383 7.73 13.50 5.63
CA ILE A 383 6.48 13.18 4.92
C ILE A 383 5.87 14.40 4.21
N GLU A 384 5.91 15.58 4.83
CA GLU A 384 5.37 16.80 4.25
C GLU A 384 6.12 17.25 3.00
N LEU A 385 7.46 17.27 3.06
CA LEU A 385 8.32 17.67 1.94
C LEU A 385 8.15 16.72 0.76
N PHE A 386 8.12 15.41 1.06
CA PHE A 386 7.91 14.38 0.06
C PHE A 386 6.56 14.56 -0.65
N LEU A 387 5.46 14.67 0.11
CA LEU A 387 4.13 14.81 -0.49
C LEU A 387 3.94 16.14 -1.21
N ARG A 388 4.52 17.24 -0.69
CA ARG A 388 4.52 18.54 -1.39
C ARG A 388 5.21 18.43 -2.74
N SER A 389 6.40 17.83 -2.79
CA SER A 389 7.12 17.61 -4.05
C SER A 389 6.30 16.78 -5.03
N THR A 390 5.72 15.66 -4.58
CA THR A 390 4.86 14.82 -5.43
C THR A 390 3.66 15.58 -5.99
N TRP A 391 3.00 16.43 -5.19
CA TRP A 391 1.92 17.30 -5.68
C TRP A 391 2.41 18.31 -6.72
N GLU A 392 3.47 19.09 -6.42
CA GLU A 392 4.03 20.09 -7.35
C GLU A 392 4.49 19.47 -8.68
N LYS A 393 5.07 18.27 -8.64
CA LYS A 393 5.48 17.54 -9.86
C LYS A 393 4.29 17.10 -10.70
N THR A 394 3.14 16.84 -10.10
CA THR A 394 1.90 16.54 -10.81
C THR A 394 1.39 17.77 -11.54
N GLU A 395 1.41 18.93 -10.88
CA GLU A 395 0.97 20.19 -11.50
C GLU A 395 1.87 20.58 -12.67
N LYS A 396 3.19 20.42 -12.50
CA LYS A 396 4.18 20.70 -13.55
C LYS A 396 4.11 19.75 -14.76
N ALA A 397 3.40 18.63 -14.66
CA ALA A 397 3.24 17.70 -15.77
C ALA A 397 2.19 18.18 -16.81
N MET A 398 1.36 19.16 -16.46
CA MET A 398 0.35 19.71 -17.38
C MET A 398 1.01 20.35 -18.60
N VAL A 399 0.39 20.20 -19.76
CA VAL A 399 0.83 20.80 -21.02
C VAL A 399 0.21 22.19 -21.19
N THR A 400 0.99 23.17 -21.64
CA THR A 400 0.47 24.48 -22.01
C THR A 400 0.08 24.46 -23.48
N LYS A 401 -1.13 24.93 -23.82
CA LYS A 401 -1.48 25.17 -25.23
C LYS A 401 -0.53 26.23 -25.79
N SER A 402 -0.05 26.03 -27.01
CA SER A 402 0.67 27.08 -27.71
C SER A 402 -0.26 28.28 -27.84
N ARG A 403 0.15 29.46 -27.36
CA ARG A 403 -0.56 30.70 -27.66
C ARG A 403 -0.31 30.98 -29.14
N LEU A 404 -1.27 30.65 -30.00
CA LEU A 404 -1.34 31.17 -31.36
C LEU A 404 -1.59 32.68 -31.32
#